data_AF-A0A4D9CWJ9-F1
#
_entry.id   AF-A0A4D9CWJ9-F1
#
_cell.length_a   1.000
_cell.length_b   1.000
_cell.length_c   1.000
_cell.angle_alpha   90.00
_cell.angle_beta   90.00
_cell.angle_gamma   90.00
#
_symmetry.space_group_name_H-M   'P 1'
#
loop_
_entity.id
_entity.type
_entity.pdbx_description
1 polymer ?
#
loop_
_entity_poly.entity_id
_entity_poly.type
_entity_poly.pdbx_seq_one_letter_code
_entity_poly.pdbx_strand_id
1 'polypeptide(L)'
;MASRLLCLHRQHEKREKEQQQHGEGTHRGSFPPRCVFSDLDGTLLHFGGNLLKESYEILPFDGAEKEALSIFNDIGRREMAGGQPSTQHEEEDAPVSFGPLWGSAPPSQATCLHSSSELSADPQVPSPPASSSPPAPPCVRRTGSSAPAPRYVTLRYQPDGTTRTCIELPSLSSGPGYISVRTLELVQAIRREGCLFVLLTGARSSTYLMRRRTGLPVVDYECIEGGGRLIHDPDARLDLASDAHSEGHEGWDRAWKEAIGPLQGLWGLYEELKGEGWGVDGRDYYTSFRVDTRGKTGEQWEGVKSRLPALGLSSSFNLGKADIYPRTSGKATALSRLLPRLFLHPSQCVVLFDDDNDLGMADLCASGRRIAVSITHPSVQAYVNADPRVETVTRPGILGSEEALERVLASLV
;
A
#
# COMPACT_ATOMS: atom_id res chain seq x y z
N MET A 1 -17.42 1.32 9.20
CA MET A 1 -16.02 1.61 9.58
C MET A 1 -15.81 3.05 10.05
N ALA A 2 -16.46 4.05 9.45
CA ALA A 2 -16.50 5.42 9.97
C ALA A 2 -16.76 5.54 11.48
N SER A 3 -17.68 4.72 12.04
CA SER A 3 -17.88 4.66 13.50
C SER A 3 -16.69 4.11 14.29
N ARG A 4 -15.91 3.17 13.70
CA ARG A 4 -14.67 2.63 14.30
C ARG A 4 -13.55 3.66 14.23
N LEU A 5 -13.37 4.33 13.09
CA LEU A 5 -12.40 5.43 12.93
C LEU A 5 -12.72 6.59 13.86
N LEU A 6 -13.99 7.01 13.97
CA LEU A 6 -14.45 8.03 14.91
C LEU A 6 -14.27 7.59 16.37
N CYS A 7 -14.53 6.33 16.70
CA CYS A 7 -14.30 5.78 18.04
C CYS A 7 -12.80 5.81 18.39
N LEU A 8 -11.94 5.31 17.49
CA LEU A 8 -10.48 5.34 17.66
C LEU A 8 -9.95 6.78 17.77
N HIS A 9 -10.50 7.71 16.99
CA HIS A 9 -10.15 9.12 17.07
C HIS A 9 -10.54 9.75 18.41
N ARG A 10 -11.77 9.52 18.90
CA ARG A 10 -12.21 10.04 20.21
C ARG A 10 -11.43 9.42 21.38
N GLN A 11 -11.14 8.12 21.33
CA GLN A 11 -10.29 7.46 22.32
C GLN A 11 -8.88 8.06 22.33
N HIS A 12 -8.36 8.45 21.16
CA HIS A 12 -7.07 9.09 21.03
C HIS A 12 -7.05 10.51 21.59
N GLU A 13 -7.98 11.37 21.17
CA GLU A 13 -8.09 12.74 21.71
C GLU A 13 -8.20 12.72 23.23
N LYS A 14 -8.90 11.73 23.79
CA LYS A 14 -8.97 11.52 25.23
C LYS A 14 -7.61 11.17 25.83
N ARG A 15 -6.89 10.18 25.27
CA ARG A 15 -5.55 9.75 25.75
C ARG A 15 -4.49 10.86 25.63
N GLU A 16 -4.49 11.63 24.54
CA GLU A 16 -3.58 12.77 24.37
C GLU A 16 -3.84 13.85 25.41
N LYS A 17 -5.12 14.18 25.66
CA LYS A 17 -5.49 15.15 26.70
C LYS A 17 -5.11 14.66 28.10
N GLU A 18 -5.34 13.38 28.39
CA GLU A 18 -4.96 12.76 29.67
C GLU A 18 -3.43 12.79 29.89
N GLN A 19 -2.62 12.58 28.85
CA GLN A 19 -1.16 12.65 28.95
C GLN A 19 -0.60 14.06 29.01
N GLN A 20 -1.16 15.02 28.25
CA GLN A 20 -0.82 16.44 28.37
C GLN A 20 -1.10 16.96 29.79
N GLN A 21 -2.10 16.40 30.48
CA GLN A 21 -2.42 16.73 31.87
C GLN A 21 -1.51 16.05 32.90
N HIS A 22 -0.85 14.94 32.56
CA HIS A 22 -0.01 14.17 33.50
C HIS A 22 1.48 14.58 33.54
N GLY A 23 1.83 15.72 32.95
CA GLY A 23 3.09 16.41 33.22
C GLY A 23 4.28 15.96 32.39
N GLU A 24 5.20 16.91 32.17
CA GLU A 24 6.45 16.86 31.40
C GLU A 24 7.52 15.91 31.98
N GLY A 25 7.13 14.71 32.41
CA GLY A 25 8.06 13.63 32.68
C GLY A 25 8.54 13.05 31.36
N THR A 26 9.85 13.07 31.11
CA THR A 26 10.57 12.61 29.90
C THR A 26 10.43 11.12 29.57
N HIS A 27 9.34 10.46 29.96
CA HIS A 27 8.98 9.18 29.41
C HIS A 27 8.51 9.38 27.97
N ARG A 28 9.44 9.21 27.03
CA ARG A 28 9.15 8.83 25.64
C ARG A 28 8.44 7.45 25.63
N GLY A 29 7.23 7.38 26.18
CA GLY A 29 6.36 6.24 25.97
C GLY A 29 6.02 6.25 24.48
N SER A 30 6.60 5.34 23.71
CA SER A 30 6.18 5.18 22.32
C SER A 30 4.73 4.72 22.33
N PHE A 31 3.83 5.51 21.73
CA PHE A 31 2.46 5.07 21.53
C PHE A 31 2.47 3.76 20.74
N PRO A 32 1.55 2.82 21.02
CA PRO A 32 1.41 1.64 20.20
C PRO A 32 1.11 2.07 18.75
N PRO A 33 1.71 1.40 17.75
CA PRO A 33 1.47 1.75 16.37
C PRO A 33 -0.02 1.61 16.02
N ARG A 34 -0.53 2.51 15.19
CA ARG A 34 -1.91 2.52 14.72
C ARG A 34 -2.04 2.06 13.27
N CYS A 35 -0.93 2.02 12.54
CA CYS A 35 -0.90 1.58 11.16
C CYS A 35 0.44 0.97 10.78
N VAL A 36 0.39 -0.12 10.02
CA VAL A 36 1.53 -0.71 9.31
C VAL A 36 1.37 -0.39 7.83
N PHE A 37 2.39 0.23 7.23
CA PHE A 37 2.54 0.32 5.79
C PHE A 37 3.60 -0.67 5.36
N SER A 38 3.24 -1.60 4.49
CA SER A 38 4.16 -2.66 4.04
C SER A 38 4.26 -2.66 2.52
N ASP A 39 5.50 -2.79 2.02
CA ASP A 39 5.65 -3.35 0.69
C ASP A 39 5.19 -4.82 0.64
N LEU A 40 4.93 -5.33 -0.57
CA LEU A 40 4.63 -6.74 -0.80
C LEU A 40 5.87 -7.54 -1.21
N ASP A 41 6.54 -7.15 -2.29
CA ASP A 41 7.49 -7.97 -3.05
C ASP A 41 8.92 -7.79 -2.50
N GLY A 42 9.37 -8.74 -1.69
CA GLY A 42 10.65 -8.69 -0.96
C GLY A 42 10.46 -8.35 0.53
N THR A 43 9.27 -7.87 0.90
CA THR A 43 8.88 -7.61 2.29
C THR A 43 7.96 -8.69 2.88
N LEU A 44 6.80 -9.00 2.28
CA LEU A 44 5.89 -10.06 2.79
C LEU A 44 5.89 -11.31 1.90
N LEU A 45 6.21 -11.13 0.63
CA LEU A 45 6.24 -12.16 -0.41
C LEU A 45 7.66 -12.25 -0.96
N HIS A 46 8.22 -13.46 -1.00
CA HIS A 46 9.60 -13.69 -1.43
C HIS A 46 9.65 -14.57 -2.67
N PHE A 47 10.49 -14.22 -3.64
CA PHE A 47 10.63 -15.00 -4.86
C PHE A 47 11.55 -16.20 -4.66
N GLY A 48 11.22 -17.33 -5.29
CA GLY A 48 12.01 -18.57 -5.16
C GLY A 48 13.50 -18.40 -5.47
N GLY A 49 13.84 -17.59 -6.48
CA GLY A 49 15.24 -17.31 -6.81
C GLY A 49 16.03 -16.56 -5.73
N ASN A 50 15.35 -15.76 -4.90
CA ASN A 50 15.97 -15.07 -3.76
C ASN A 50 16.06 -16.02 -2.55
N LEU A 51 14.98 -16.74 -2.27
CA LEU A 51 14.93 -17.75 -1.20
C LEU A 51 16.06 -18.78 -1.33
N LEU A 52 16.30 -19.29 -2.55
CA LEU A 52 17.40 -20.23 -2.81
C LEU A 52 18.79 -19.62 -2.50
N LYS A 53 18.99 -18.31 -2.75
CA LYS A 53 20.24 -17.61 -2.39
C LYS A 53 20.35 -17.39 -0.88
N GLU A 54 19.22 -17.28 -0.21
CA GLU A 54 19.09 -17.12 1.24
C GLU A 54 19.04 -18.48 1.97
N SER A 55 19.57 -19.55 1.37
CA SER A 55 19.67 -20.88 1.97
C SER A 55 18.33 -21.53 2.33
N TYR A 56 17.26 -21.19 1.61
CA TYR A 56 16.00 -21.94 1.68
C TYR A 56 15.97 -23.08 0.66
N GLU A 57 15.29 -24.15 1.03
CA GLU A 57 14.90 -25.24 0.15
C GLU A 57 13.39 -25.26 -0.03
N ILE A 58 12.94 -25.40 -1.28
CA ILE A 58 11.53 -25.45 -1.64
C ILE A 58 11.13 -26.91 -1.82
N LEU A 59 10.38 -27.45 -0.86
CA LEU A 59 9.94 -28.84 -0.83
C LEU A 59 8.47 -28.96 -1.27
N PRO A 60 8.07 -30.08 -1.89
CA PRO A 60 6.66 -30.42 -2.05
C PRO A 60 5.95 -30.39 -0.70
N PHE A 61 4.71 -29.93 -0.69
CA PHE A 61 3.87 -29.98 0.50
C PHE A 61 3.54 -31.44 0.84
N ASP A 62 3.86 -31.87 2.07
CA ASP A 62 3.74 -33.25 2.53
C ASP A 62 2.35 -33.59 3.11
N GLY A 63 1.43 -32.62 3.15
CA GLY A 63 0.05 -32.83 3.54
C GLY A 63 -0.20 -32.96 5.04
N ALA A 64 0.78 -32.66 5.90
CA ALA A 64 0.62 -32.69 7.36
C ALA A 64 -0.42 -31.68 7.90
N GLU A 65 -0.92 -30.78 7.06
CA GLU A 65 -1.72 -29.62 7.44
C GLU A 65 -3.14 -29.63 6.83
N LYS A 66 -3.98 -30.59 7.24
CA LYS A 66 -5.45 -30.35 7.21
C LYS A 66 -5.84 -29.10 8.02
N GLU A 67 -4.96 -28.66 8.92
CA GLU A 67 -5.13 -27.54 9.84
C GLU A 67 -4.83 -26.16 9.20
N ALA A 68 -3.83 -26.01 8.33
CA ALA A 68 -3.61 -24.71 7.66
C ALA A 68 -4.72 -24.37 6.66
N LEU A 69 -5.26 -25.39 5.97
CA LEU A 69 -6.43 -25.25 5.10
C LEU A 69 -7.70 -24.90 5.89
N SER A 70 -7.86 -25.36 7.14
CA SER A 70 -8.99 -24.92 7.98
C SER A 70 -8.79 -23.47 8.44
N ILE A 71 -7.57 -23.07 8.81
CA ILE A 71 -7.26 -21.69 9.20
C ILE A 71 -7.57 -20.70 8.06
N PHE A 72 -7.14 -20.97 6.83
CA PHE A 72 -7.41 -20.08 5.69
C PHE A 72 -8.91 -19.97 5.40
N ASN A 73 -9.62 -21.11 5.42
CA ASN A 73 -11.07 -21.14 5.22
C ASN A 73 -11.83 -20.43 6.36
N ASP A 74 -11.33 -20.51 7.60
CA ASP A 74 -11.93 -19.85 8.75
C ASP A 74 -11.69 -18.33 8.72
N ILE A 75 -10.49 -17.88 8.35
CA ILE A 75 -10.18 -16.46 8.17
C ILE A 75 -11.09 -15.88 7.08
N GLY A 76 -11.14 -16.52 5.91
CA GLY A 76 -11.98 -16.06 4.79
C GLY A 76 -13.47 -16.06 5.12
N ARG A 77 -13.98 -17.10 5.79
CA ARG A 77 -15.41 -17.19 6.16
C ARG A 77 -15.81 -16.16 7.21
N ARG A 78 -14.98 -15.91 8.24
CA ARG A 78 -15.32 -14.96 9.32
C ARG A 78 -15.38 -13.53 8.81
N GLU A 79 -14.53 -13.16 7.86
CA GLU A 79 -14.52 -11.81 7.28
C GLU A 79 -15.66 -11.61 6.26
N MET A 80 -15.94 -12.60 5.39
CA MET A 80 -17.06 -12.54 4.45
C MET A 80 -18.43 -12.53 5.16
N ALA A 81 -18.51 -13.09 6.37
CA ALA A 81 -19.72 -13.09 7.18
C ALA A 81 -20.03 -11.73 7.86
N GLY A 82 -19.19 -10.71 7.69
CA GLY A 82 -19.48 -9.34 8.16
C GLY A 82 -19.68 -9.23 9.67
N GLY A 83 -19.07 -10.12 10.47
CA GLY A 83 -19.31 -10.22 11.91
C GLY A 83 -19.06 -8.91 12.64
N GLN A 84 -20.13 -8.20 13.01
CA GLN A 84 -20.06 -7.22 14.08
C GLN A 84 -19.60 -7.96 15.35
N PRO A 85 -18.60 -7.45 16.09
CA PRO A 85 -18.26 -8.02 17.38
C PRO A 85 -19.50 -7.97 18.25
N SER A 86 -19.90 -9.12 18.81
CA SER A 86 -20.98 -9.20 19.77
C SER A 86 -20.58 -8.38 20.99
N THR A 87 -21.06 -7.15 21.06
CA THR A 87 -21.01 -6.32 22.26
C THR A 87 -22.11 -6.82 23.18
N GLN A 88 -21.84 -7.91 23.91
CA GLN A 88 -22.53 -8.15 25.17
C GLN A 88 -21.92 -7.18 26.19
N HIS A 89 -22.34 -5.92 26.12
CA HIS A 89 -22.26 -5.02 27.26
C HIS A 89 -23.60 -5.14 27.99
N GLU A 90 -23.54 -5.61 29.23
CA GLU A 90 -24.63 -5.53 30.19
C GLU A 90 -25.03 -4.05 30.32
N GLU A 91 -26.27 -3.74 29.94
CA GLU A 91 -26.92 -2.46 30.22
C GLU A 91 -27.15 -2.37 31.73
N GLU A 92 -26.31 -1.61 32.44
CA GLU A 92 -26.70 -0.98 33.71
C GLU A 92 -27.30 0.39 33.40
N ASP A 93 -28.62 0.47 33.52
CA ASP A 93 -29.41 1.69 33.46
C ASP A 93 -29.06 2.66 34.62
N ALA A 94 -28.61 3.86 34.28
CA ALA A 94 -28.68 5.02 35.18
C ALA A 94 -29.02 6.29 34.38
N PRO A 95 -30.16 6.97 34.64
CA PRO A 95 -30.52 8.18 33.93
C PRO A 95 -29.82 9.40 34.55
N VAL A 96 -28.92 10.03 33.80
CA VAL A 96 -28.41 11.38 34.13
C VAL A 96 -29.22 12.41 33.35
N SER A 97 -30.00 13.20 34.09
CA SER A 97 -30.75 14.36 33.61
C SER A 97 -29.80 15.53 33.30
N PHE A 98 -29.88 16.08 32.09
CA PHE A 98 -29.32 17.39 31.75
C PHE A 98 -30.47 18.34 31.38
N GLY A 99 -30.63 19.41 32.17
CA GLY A 99 -31.55 20.51 31.90
C GLY A 99 -31.01 21.50 30.86
N PRO A 100 -31.86 22.39 30.31
CA PRO A 100 -31.49 23.29 29.22
C PRO A 100 -30.88 24.58 29.75
N LEU A 101 -29.73 24.97 29.19
CA LEU A 101 -29.17 26.31 29.36
C LEU A 101 -29.41 27.13 28.09
N TRP A 102 -30.32 28.09 28.23
CA TRP A 102 -30.46 29.26 27.36
C TRP A 102 -29.22 30.17 27.47
N GLY A 103 -28.90 30.91 26.41
CA GLY A 103 -28.16 32.16 26.55
C GLY A 103 -27.41 32.66 25.32
N SER A 104 -28.10 33.46 24.52
CA SER A 104 -27.61 34.75 23.99
C SER A 104 -26.61 34.79 22.82
N ALA A 105 -27.13 35.19 21.66
CA ALA A 105 -26.41 35.97 20.64
C ALA A 105 -26.00 37.36 21.21
N PRO A 106 -25.04 38.10 20.60
CA PRO A 106 -25.43 39.19 19.67
C PRO A 106 -24.34 39.44 18.57
N PRO A 107 -24.22 40.62 17.90
CA PRO A 107 -24.56 40.73 16.47
C PRO A 107 -23.49 41.36 15.55
N SER A 108 -23.87 41.45 14.27
CA SER A 108 -23.63 42.54 13.31
C SER A 108 -22.26 42.75 12.63
N GLN A 109 -22.34 42.62 11.30
CA GLN A 109 -21.95 43.59 10.26
C GLN A 109 -20.48 43.97 10.08
N ALA A 110 -19.95 43.63 8.89
CA ALA A 110 -19.07 44.51 8.13
C ALA A 110 -19.33 44.32 6.62
N THR A 111 -19.99 45.30 6.04
CA THR A 111 -20.05 45.60 4.60
C THR A 111 -18.67 46.05 4.10
N CYS A 112 -18.20 45.50 2.97
CA CYS A 112 -17.22 46.16 2.12
C CYS A 112 -17.68 46.10 0.66
N LEU A 113 -18.15 47.26 0.18
CA LEU A 113 -18.27 47.65 -1.21
C LEU A 113 -16.88 48.06 -1.73
N HIS A 114 -16.44 47.53 -2.87
CA HIS A 114 -15.59 48.22 -3.85
C HIS A 114 -15.73 47.44 -5.17
N SER A 115 -16.41 48.02 -6.16
CA SER A 115 -15.89 48.97 -7.15
C SER A 115 -15.48 48.23 -8.41
N SER A 116 -16.43 48.19 -9.35
CA SER A 116 -16.26 47.72 -10.72
C SER A 116 -15.31 48.65 -11.47
N SER A 117 -14.28 48.07 -12.10
CA SER A 117 -13.50 48.71 -13.15
C SER A 117 -13.57 47.83 -14.39
N GLU A 118 -14.31 48.32 -15.38
CA GLU A 118 -14.27 47.90 -16.77
C GLU A 118 -12.84 48.07 -17.31
N LEU A 119 -12.30 47.06 -18.01
CA LEU A 119 -11.22 47.23 -18.98
C LEU A 119 -11.15 46.00 -19.89
N SER A 120 -11.35 46.27 -21.18
CA SER A 120 -10.65 45.70 -22.33
C SER A 120 -10.97 44.28 -22.79
N ALA A 121 -11.53 44.22 -24.00
CA ALA A 121 -11.68 43.04 -24.83
C ALA A 121 -10.31 42.50 -25.30
N ASP A 122 -10.04 41.24 -25.00
CA ASP A 122 -8.96 40.45 -25.59
C ASP A 122 -9.44 39.74 -26.86
N PRO A 123 -8.56 39.60 -27.88
CA PRO A 123 -8.90 38.91 -29.13
C PRO A 123 -9.01 37.40 -28.92
N GLN A 124 -10.05 36.82 -29.51
CA GLN A 124 -10.33 35.39 -29.50
C GLN A 124 -9.13 34.58 -30.04
N VAL A 125 -8.49 33.83 -29.15
CA VAL A 125 -7.60 32.73 -29.51
C VAL A 125 -8.47 31.53 -29.89
N PRO A 126 -8.32 30.95 -31.09
CA PRO A 126 -9.11 29.79 -31.51
C PRO A 126 -8.84 28.60 -30.59
N SER A 127 -9.90 27.96 -30.10
CA SER A 127 -9.83 26.75 -29.31
C SER A 127 -9.11 25.64 -30.10
N PRO A 128 -8.16 24.90 -29.48
CA PRO A 128 -7.55 23.76 -30.14
C PRO A 128 -8.61 22.69 -30.44
N PRO A 129 -8.47 21.93 -31.55
CA PRO A 129 -9.40 20.86 -31.88
C PRO A 129 -9.43 19.83 -30.75
N ALA A 130 -10.62 19.29 -30.49
CA ALA A 130 -10.83 18.22 -29.51
C ALA A 130 -9.85 17.07 -29.77
N SER A 131 -8.84 16.96 -28.90
CA SER A 131 -7.88 15.87 -28.89
C SER A 131 -8.61 14.59 -28.52
N SER A 132 -8.86 13.75 -29.51
CA SER A 132 -9.22 12.35 -29.31
C SER A 132 -8.09 11.69 -28.51
N SER A 133 -8.32 11.40 -27.23
CA SER A 133 -7.38 10.62 -26.44
C SER A 133 -7.13 9.27 -27.16
N PRO A 134 -5.88 8.80 -27.25
CA PRO A 134 -5.61 7.51 -27.87
C PRO A 134 -6.39 6.40 -27.14
N PRO A 135 -6.95 5.42 -27.86
CA PRO A 135 -7.64 4.31 -27.23
C PRO A 135 -6.66 3.54 -26.35
N ALA A 136 -7.09 3.22 -25.13
CA ALA A 136 -6.34 2.31 -24.26
C ALA A 136 -6.07 1.00 -25.00
N PRO A 137 -4.89 0.37 -24.80
CA PRO A 137 -4.53 -0.85 -25.51
C PRO A 137 -5.59 -1.95 -25.29
N PRO A 138 -5.92 -2.74 -26.33
CA PRO A 138 -7.01 -3.72 -26.28
C PRO A 138 -6.71 -4.79 -25.23
N CYS A 139 -7.56 -4.86 -24.20
CA CYS A 139 -7.52 -5.91 -23.19
C CYS A 139 -8.10 -7.20 -23.78
N VAL A 140 -7.26 -8.23 -23.93
CA VAL A 140 -7.70 -9.53 -24.46
C VAL A 140 -8.58 -10.24 -23.42
N ARG A 141 -9.86 -10.45 -23.77
CA ARG A 141 -10.83 -11.19 -22.93
C ARG A 141 -10.36 -12.63 -22.67
N ARG A 142 -10.07 -12.95 -21.41
CA ARG A 142 -9.95 -14.34 -20.93
C ARG A 142 -11.28 -14.76 -20.32
N THR A 143 -11.99 -15.67 -20.97
CA THR A 143 -13.26 -16.23 -20.49
C THR A 143 -13.03 -17.20 -19.31
N GLY A 144 -13.61 -16.88 -18.15
CA GLY A 144 -14.27 -17.84 -17.24
C GLY A 144 -13.48 -18.99 -16.59
N SER A 145 -12.16 -18.95 -16.50
CA SER A 145 -11.43 -19.96 -15.72
C SER A 145 -11.53 -19.63 -14.23
N SER A 146 -12.18 -20.51 -13.45
CA SER A 146 -12.13 -20.48 -11.99
C SER A 146 -10.67 -20.37 -11.54
N ALA A 147 -10.36 -19.45 -10.62
CA ALA A 147 -9.00 -19.30 -10.14
C ALA A 147 -8.48 -20.67 -9.66
N PRO A 148 -7.28 -21.11 -10.11
CA PRO A 148 -6.74 -22.39 -9.67
C PRO A 148 -6.60 -22.38 -8.15
N ALA A 149 -6.88 -23.53 -7.53
CA ALA A 149 -6.70 -23.68 -6.09
C ALA A 149 -5.28 -23.28 -5.68
N PRO A 150 -5.10 -22.63 -4.51
CA PRO A 150 -3.78 -22.27 -4.03
C PRO A 150 -2.91 -23.51 -3.91
N ARG A 151 -1.69 -23.41 -4.45
CA ARG A 151 -0.67 -24.43 -4.28
C ARG A 151 0.13 -24.13 -3.02
N TYR A 152 0.32 -25.14 -2.19
CA TYR A 152 1.12 -25.06 -0.98
C TYR A 152 2.48 -25.71 -1.21
N VAL A 153 3.50 -25.20 -0.52
CA VAL A 153 4.86 -25.74 -0.47
C VAL A 153 5.39 -25.68 0.96
N THR A 154 6.37 -26.52 1.26
CA THR A 154 7.13 -26.43 2.51
C THR A 154 8.47 -25.77 2.22
N LEU A 155 8.75 -24.66 2.88
CA LEU A 155 10.05 -24.01 2.81
C LEU A 155 10.87 -24.37 4.04
N ARG A 156 12.09 -24.86 3.82
CA ARG A 156 13.03 -25.21 4.89
C ARG A 156 14.22 -24.26 4.86
N TYR A 157 14.42 -23.51 5.94
CA TYR A 157 15.63 -22.70 6.13
C TYR A 157 16.77 -23.61 6.57
N GLN A 158 17.78 -23.80 5.72
CA GLN A 158 18.85 -24.78 5.95
C GLN A 158 19.69 -24.53 7.20
N PRO A 159 20.00 -23.28 7.60
CA PRO A 159 20.89 -23.04 8.73
C PRO A 159 20.41 -23.61 10.08
N ASP A 160 19.10 -23.59 10.35
CA ASP A 160 18.54 -24.09 11.62
C ASP A 160 17.46 -25.18 11.43
N GLY A 161 17.14 -25.54 10.19
CA GLY A 161 16.14 -26.55 9.86
C GLY A 161 14.70 -26.07 10.01
N THR A 162 14.45 -24.80 10.33
CA THR A 162 13.11 -24.24 10.49
C THR A 162 12.29 -24.44 9.22
N THR A 163 11.08 -24.99 9.36
CA THR A 163 10.15 -25.17 8.24
C THR A 163 8.98 -24.21 8.33
N ARG A 164 8.44 -23.84 7.17
CA ARG A 164 7.23 -23.04 7.01
C ARG A 164 6.38 -23.53 5.87
N THR A 165 5.08 -23.68 6.11
CA THR A 165 4.12 -23.81 5.03
C THR A 165 3.88 -22.47 4.38
N CYS A 166 4.02 -22.45 3.06
CA CYS A 166 3.86 -21.26 2.25
C CYS A 166 2.87 -21.49 1.11
N ILE A 167 2.18 -20.42 0.75
CA ILE A 167 1.35 -20.36 -0.45
C ILE A 167 2.25 -19.95 -1.62
N GLU A 168 2.25 -20.75 -2.68
CA GLU A 168 2.87 -20.39 -3.95
C GLU A 168 1.94 -19.43 -4.69
N LEU A 169 2.37 -18.18 -4.77
CA LEU A 169 1.67 -17.10 -5.44
C LEU A 169 2.19 -16.91 -6.87
N PRO A 170 1.31 -16.81 -7.86
CA PRO A 170 1.73 -16.70 -9.25
C PRO A 170 2.35 -15.33 -9.56
N SER A 171 3.20 -15.32 -10.59
CA SER A 171 3.93 -14.14 -11.07
C SER A 171 4.13 -14.24 -12.57
N LEU A 172 4.09 -13.09 -13.26
CA LEU A 172 4.28 -13.03 -14.71
C LEU A 172 5.74 -12.82 -15.13
N SER A 173 6.64 -12.44 -14.22
CA SER A 173 7.98 -11.96 -14.59
C SER A 173 9.15 -12.57 -13.82
N SER A 174 8.95 -13.01 -12.57
CA SER A 174 10.07 -13.29 -11.64
C SER A 174 10.03 -14.70 -11.06
N GLY A 175 9.26 -15.61 -11.67
CA GLY A 175 8.92 -16.90 -11.06
C GLY A 175 7.95 -16.73 -9.88
N PRO A 176 7.47 -17.84 -9.30
CA PRO A 176 6.50 -17.79 -8.21
C PRO A 176 7.04 -17.01 -7.00
N GLY A 177 6.13 -16.30 -6.35
CA GLY A 177 6.32 -15.72 -5.03
C GLY A 177 5.83 -16.66 -3.95
N TYR A 178 6.36 -16.53 -2.74
CA TYR A 178 6.00 -17.36 -1.60
C TYR A 178 5.71 -16.47 -0.40
N ILE A 179 4.59 -16.75 0.27
CA ILE A 179 4.20 -16.11 1.54
C ILE A 179 3.87 -17.21 2.55
N SER A 180 4.38 -17.12 3.78
CA SER A 180 4.04 -18.12 4.79
C SER A 180 2.62 -17.95 5.30
N VAL A 181 1.99 -19.06 5.67
CA VAL A 181 0.69 -19.04 6.38
C VAL A 181 0.82 -18.22 7.68
N ARG A 182 1.96 -18.35 8.37
CA ARG A 182 2.28 -17.57 9.57
C ARG A 182 2.29 -16.06 9.32
N THR A 183 2.78 -15.59 8.18
CA THR A 183 2.70 -14.18 7.80
C THR A 183 1.24 -13.71 7.73
N LEU A 184 0.34 -14.51 7.15
CA LEU A 184 -1.09 -14.19 7.10
C LEU A 184 -1.72 -14.10 8.51
N GLU A 185 -1.38 -15.05 9.39
CA GLU A 185 -1.85 -15.05 10.78
C GLU A 185 -1.39 -13.81 11.55
N LEU A 186 -0.12 -13.42 11.38
CA LEU A 186 0.47 -12.27 12.06
C LEU A 186 -0.15 -10.96 11.59
N VAL A 187 -0.38 -10.78 10.29
CA VAL A 187 -1.11 -9.63 9.76
C VAL A 187 -2.51 -9.55 10.38
N GLN A 188 -3.22 -10.69 10.47
CA GLN A 188 -4.54 -10.72 11.08
C GLN A 188 -4.54 -10.52 12.60
N ALA A 189 -3.48 -10.93 13.31
CA ALA A 189 -3.30 -10.63 14.72
C ALA A 189 -3.12 -9.13 14.94
N ILE A 190 -2.24 -8.48 14.17
CA ILE A 190 -2.02 -7.02 14.21
C ILE A 190 -3.33 -6.26 13.98
N ARG A 191 -4.14 -6.68 13.00
CA ARG A 191 -5.43 -6.05 12.69
C ARG A 191 -6.48 -6.23 13.80
N ARG A 192 -6.45 -7.38 14.49
CA ARG A 192 -7.35 -7.65 15.63
C ARG A 192 -7.06 -6.74 16.82
N GLU A 193 -5.80 -6.34 17.02
CA GLU A 193 -5.40 -5.32 17.99
C GLU A 193 -5.80 -3.88 17.58
N GLY A 194 -6.51 -3.71 16.45
CA GLY A 194 -6.99 -2.41 16.00
C GLY A 194 -5.95 -1.58 15.24
N CYS A 195 -4.78 -2.15 14.93
CA CYS A 195 -3.80 -1.54 14.05
C CYS A 195 -4.20 -1.74 12.58
N LEU A 196 -4.27 -0.66 11.81
CA LEU A 196 -4.54 -0.73 10.37
C LEU A 196 -3.37 -1.40 9.64
N PHE A 197 -3.67 -2.14 8.58
CA PHE A 197 -2.65 -2.69 7.70
C PHE A 197 -2.86 -2.20 6.26
N VAL A 198 -1.83 -1.60 5.68
CA VAL A 198 -1.84 -1.05 4.32
C VAL A 198 -0.77 -1.74 3.50
N LEU A 199 -1.16 -2.30 2.37
CA LEU A 199 -0.24 -2.90 1.41
C LEU A 199 0.03 -1.94 0.24
N LEU A 200 1.30 -1.70 -0.07
CA LEU A 200 1.76 -0.78 -1.12
C LEU A 200 2.75 -1.49 -2.03
N THR A 201 2.39 -1.80 -3.28
CA THR A 201 3.24 -2.62 -4.16
C THR A 201 3.41 -2.00 -5.55
N GLY A 202 4.57 -2.25 -6.16
CA GLY A 202 4.86 -1.96 -7.57
C GLY A 202 4.26 -2.97 -8.57
N ALA A 203 3.59 -4.00 -8.09
CA ALA A 203 3.03 -5.05 -8.93
C ALA A 203 2.03 -4.51 -9.96
N ARG A 204 2.04 -5.11 -11.15
CA ARG A 204 1.02 -4.93 -12.19
C ARG A 204 -0.35 -5.26 -11.62
N SER A 205 -1.37 -4.60 -12.16
CA SER A 205 -2.76 -4.89 -11.79
C SER A 205 -3.12 -6.37 -11.96
N SER A 206 -2.78 -6.97 -13.10
CA SER A 206 -3.08 -8.39 -13.34
C SER A 206 -2.35 -9.32 -12.39
N THR A 207 -1.07 -9.04 -12.10
CA THR A 207 -0.24 -9.83 -11.19
C THR A 207 -0.79 -9.74 -9.77
N TYR A 208 -1.11 -8.54 -9.32
CA TYR A 208 -1.70 -8.32 -8.00
C TYR A 208 -3.03 -9.06 -7.84
N LEU A 209 -3.97 -8.85 -8.77
CA LEU A 209 -5.30 -9.47 -8.71
C LEU A 209 -5.22 -11.00 -8.73
N MET A 210 -4.29 -11.56 -9.50
CA MET A 210 -4.04 -12.99 -9.53
C MET A 210 -3.55 -13.49 -8.16
N ARG A 211 -2.56 -12.83 -7.56
CA ARG A 211 -2.05 -13.16 -6.21
C ARG A 211 -3.12 -13.02 -5.14
N ARG A 212 -3.92 -11.94 -5.19
CA ARG A 212 -5.04 -11.69 -4.27
C ARG A 212 -6.03 -12.85 -4.28
N ARG A 213 -6.39 -13.36 -5.46
CA ARG A 213 -7.28 -14.53 -5.63
C ARG A 213 -6.66 -15.83 -5.15
N THR A 214 -5.33 -15.92 -5.10
CA THR A 214 -4.63 -17.13 -4.63
C THR A 214 -4.48 -17.15 -3.12
N GLY A 215 -4.15 -16.03 -2.46
CA GLY A 215 -4.08 -16.00 -0.99
C GLY A 215 -3.16 -14.94 -0.40
N LEU A 216 -3.33 -13.67 -0.79
CA LEU A 216 -2.70 -12.55 -0.06
C LEU A 216 -3.43 -12.27 1.26
N PRO A 217 -2.76 -11.69 2.27
CA PRO A 217 -3.40 -11.36 3.55
C PRO A 217 -4.51 -10.34 3.34
N VAL A 218 -5.58 -10.44 4.12
CA VAL A 218 -6.60 -9.39 4.14
C VAL A 218 -6.06 -8.20 4.92
N VAL A 219 -6.11 -7.04 4.30
CA VAL A 219 -5.57 -5.78 4.78
C VAL A 219 -6.63 -4.71 4.63
N ASP A 220 -6.44 -3.57 5.30
CA ASP A 220 -7.42 -2.49 5.31
C ASP A 220 -7.31 -1.60 4.08
N TYR A 221 -6.13 -1.47 3.46
CA TYR A 221 -5.98 -0.73 2.19
C TYR A 221 -4.98 -1.41 1.27
N GLU A 222 -5.25 -1.36 -0.03
CA GLU A 222 -4.39 -1.96 -1.07
C GLU A 222 -4.06 -0.93 -2.17
N CYS A 223 -2.81 -0.52 -2.22
CA CYS A 223 -2.25 0.36 -3.24
C CYS A 223 -1.32 -0.43 -4.17
N ILE A 224 -1.60 -0.41 -5.47
CA ILE A 224 -0.84 -1.13 -6.50
C ILE A 224 -0.21 -0.16 -7.51
N GLU A 225 0.58 -0.69 -8.45
CA GLU A 225 1.29 0.10 -9.47
C GLU A 225 2.14 1.22 -8.87
N GLY A 226 2.78 0.93 -7.73
CA GLY A 226 3.61 1.88 -7.00
C GLY A 226 2.78 3.04 -6.44
N GLY A 227 1.54 2.82 -6.03
CA GLY A 227 0.68 3.87 -5.46
C GLY A 227 -0.13 4.66 -6.49
N GLY A 228 -0.07 4.29 -7.77
CA GLY A 228 -0.92 4.90 -8.78
C GLY A 228 -2.39 4.46 -8.68
N ARG A 229 -2.68 3.31 -8.04
CA ARG A 229 -4.06 2.84 -7.84
C ARG A 229 -4.33 2.38 -6.42
N LEU A 230 -5.35 2.95 -5.79
CA LEU A 230 -6.01 2.41 -4.61
C LEU A 230 -7.18 1.51 -5.07
N ILE A 231 -7.09 0.21 -4.79
CA ILE A 231 -8.07 -0.79 -5.28
C ILE A 231 -8.90 -1.43 -4.18
N HIS A 232 -8.44 -1.35 -2.93
CA HIS A 232 -9.23 -1.70 -1.76
C HIS A 232 -9.22 -0.53 -0.80
N ASP A 233 -10.43 -0.07 -0.49
CA ASP A 233 -10.71 1.01 0.42
C ASP A 233 -12.05 0.69 1.10
N PRO A 234 -12.06 0.43 2.42
CA PRO A 234 -13.22 -0.03 3.15
C PRO A 234 -14.26 1.08 3.36
N ASP A 235 -13.87 2.35 3.17
CA ASP A 235 -14.80 3.48 3.18
C ASP A 235 -15.38 3.76 1.78
N ALA A 236 -14.71 3.30 0.72
CA ALA A 236 -15.33 3.23 -0.59
C ALA A 236 -16.39 2.12 -0.55
N ARG A 237 -17.66 2.49 -0.78
CA ARG A 237 -18.74 1.53 -1.07
C ARG A 237 -18.50 0.85 -2.42
N LEU A 238 -17.41 0.11 -2.53
CA LEU A 238 -17.14 -0.80 -3.61
C LEU A 238 -17.74 -2.14 -3.17
N ASP A 239 -18.90 -2.46 -3.72
CA ASP A 239 -19.54 -3.78 -3.56
C ASP A 239 -18.61 -4.85 -4.13
N LEU A 240 -17.64 -5.30 -3.33
CA LEU A 240 -16.79 -6.44 -3.67
C LEU A 240 -17.58 -7.75 -3.72
N ALA A 241 -18.80 -7.75 -3.17
CA ALA A 241 -19.76 -8.86 -3.23
C ALA A 241 -20.48 -8.96 -4.58
N SER A 242 -20.41 -7.96 -5.46
CA SER A 242 -20.72 -8.18 -6.88
C SER A 242 -19.50 -8.79 -7.55
N ASP A 243 -19.29 -10.08 -7.29
CA ASP A 243 -18.36 -10.90 -8.06
C ASP A 243 -18.63 -10.75 -9.56
N ALA A 244 -17.54 -10.84 -10.31
CA ALA A 244 -17.50 -11.17 -11.73
C ALA A 244 -17.84 -10.06 -12.75
N HIS A 245 -16.74 -9.55 -13.35
CA HIS A 245 -16.65 -9.37 -14.80
C HIS A 245 -17.26 -8.13 -15.44
N SER A 246 -17.57 -7.05 -14.71
CA SER A 246 -17.62 -5.74 -15.38
C SER A 246 -16.21 -5.31 -15.75
N GLU A 247 -15.88 -5.55 -17.00
CA GLU A 247 -14.71 -5.08 -17.70
C GLU A 247 -14.55 -3.56 -17.51
N GLY A 248 -13.39 -3.16 -17.00
CA GLY A 248 -12.95 -1.77 -17.07
C GLY A 248 -13.23 -0.97 -15.81
N HIS A 249 -12.14 -0.46 -15.22
CA HIS A 249 -12.12 0.86 -14.57
C HIS A 249 -12.86 1.09 -13.24
N GLU A 250 -13.84 0.27 -12.82
CA GLU A 250 -14.77 0.69 -11.75
C GLU A 250 -14.33 0.39 -10.31
N GLY A 251 -13.23 -0.33 -10.10
CA GLY A 251 -12.65 -0.56 -8.76
C GLY A 251 -11.64 0.50 -8.29
N TRP A 252 -11.53 1.63 -9.00
CA TRP A 252 -10.55 2.67 -8.68
C TRP A 252 -11.22 3.80 -7.92
N ASP A 253 -10.69 4.16 -6.75
CA ASP A 253 -11.15 5.34 -6.02
C ASP A 253 -11.10 6.58 -6.94
N ARG A 254 -12.24 7.26 -7.10
CA ARG A 254 -12.38 8.39 -8.02
C ARG A 254 -11.50 9.57 -7.61
N ALA A 255 -11.46 9.88 -6.31
CA ALA A 255 -10.63 10.95 -5.80
C ALA A 255 -9.14 10.63 -6.01
N TRP A 256 -8.76 9.34 -5.91
CA TRP A 256 -7.42 8.87 -6.23
C TRP A 256 -7.10 9.08 -7.71
N LYS A 257 -8.01 8.68 -8.61
CA LYS A 257 -7.85 8.88 -10.05
C LYS A 257 -7.69 10.36 -10.41
N GLU A 258 -8.54 11.22 -9.86
CA GLU A 258 -8.46 12.67 -10.04
C GLU A 258 -7.12 13.22 -9.52
N ALA A 259 -6.65 12.73 -8.37
CA ALA A 259 -5.37 13.13 -7.79
C ALA A 259 -4.15 12.65 -8.59
N ILE A 260 -4.25 11.55 -9.34
CA ILE A 260 -3.20 11.11 -10.26
C ILE A 260 -3.11 12.06 -11.47
N GLY A 261 -4.24 12.57 -11.95
CA GLY A 261 -4.29 13.52 -13.06
C GLY A 261 -4.17 12.88 -14.44
N PRO A 262 -3.89 13.67 -15.50
CA PRO A 262 -3.89 13.20 -16.88
C PRO A 262 -2.75 12.21 -17.16
N LEU A 263 -3.08 11.10 -17.83
CA LEU A 263 -2.13 10.03 -18.18
C LEU A 263 -1.56 10.17 -19.60
N GLN A 264 -1.97 11.18 -20.36
CA GLN A 264 -1.53 11.37 -21.74
C GLN A 264 -0.02 11.55 -21.85
N GLY A 265 0.61 12.30 -20.93
CA GLY A 265 2.06 12.46 -20.90
C GLY A 265 2.82 11.15 -20.64
N LEU A 266 2.26 10.27 -19.81
CA LEU A 266 2.83 8.95 -19.52
C LEU A 266 2.86 8.07 -20.78
N TRP A 267 1.70 7.91 -21.42
CA TRP A 267 1.58 7.02 -22.58
C TRP A 267 2.21 7.62 -23.85
N GLY A 268 2.28 8.94 -23.97
CA GLY A 268 3.06 9.61 -25.00
C GLY A 268 4.55 9.27 -24.91
N LEU A 269 5.12 9.36 -23.70
CA LEU A 269 6.53 8.97 -23.47
C LEU A 269 6.75 7.47 -23.71
N TYR A 270 5.78 6.61 -23.35
CA TYR A 270 5.87 5.17 -23.62
C TYR A 270 6.06 4.87 -25.12
N GLU A 271 5.21 5.44 -25.98
CA GLU A 271 5.28 5.22 -27.43
C GLU A 271 6.56 5.81 -28.04
N GLU A 272 7.01 6.96 -27.53
CA GLU A 272 8.28 7.56 -27.94
C GLU A 272 9.48 6.66 -27.62
N LEU A 273 9.64 6.23 -26.36
CA LEU A 273 10.73 5.35 -25.95
C LEU A 273 10.68 4.02 -26.71
N LYS A 274 9.48 3.50 -26.98
CA LYS A 274 9.30 2.32 -27.83
C LYS A 274 9.81 2.55 -29.25
N GLY A 275 9.49 3.70 -29.86
CA GLY A 275 9.98 4.11 -31.18
C GLY A 275 11.50 4.29 -31.24
N GLU A 276 12.10 4.75 -30.14
CA GLU A 276 13.56 4.84 -29.94
C GLU A 276 14.24 3.47 -29.68
N GLY A 277 13.47 2.38 -29.63
CA GLY A 277 14.01 1.03 -29.39
C GLY A 277 14.39 0.76 -27.93
N TRP A 278 13.71 1.38 -26.97
CA TRP A 278 13.78 0.97 -25.57
C TRP A 278 12.93 -0.28 -25.31
N GLY A 279 13.40 -1.13 -24.40
CA GLY A 279 12.62 -2.26 -23.91
C GLY A 279 11.54 -1.79 -22.94
N VAL A 280 10.38 -1.39 -23.44
CA VAL A 280 9.28 -0.90 -22.60
C VAL A 280 8.18 -1.96 -22.41
N ASP A 281 7.62 -2.05 -21.19
CA ASP A 281 6.53 -2.95 -20.84
C ASP A 281 5.42 -2.20 -20.09
N GLY A 282 4.33 -1.92 -20.80
CA GLY A 282 3.10 -1.33 -20.24
C GLY A 282 1.97 -2.34 -20.02
N ARG A 283 2.23 -3.65 -20.20
CA ARG A 283 1.17 -4.66 -20.14
C ARG A 283 0.59 -4.75 -18.73
N ASP A 284 -0.73 -4.59 -18.64
CA ASP A 284 -1.52 -4.59 -17.40
C ASP A 284 -1.12 -3.53 -16.37
N TYR A 285 -0.45 -2.47 -16.83
CA TYR A 285 -0.32 -1.24 -16.06
C TYR A 285 -1.33 -0.19 -16.56
N TYR A 286 -1.84 0.63 -15.65
CA TYR A 286 -2.69 1.76 -15.97
C TYR A 286 -2.04 3.10 -15.65
N THR A 287 -1.22 3.13 -14.60
CA THR A 287 -0.64 4.35 -14.02
C THR A 287 0.88 4.34 -14.02
N SER A 288 1.48 3.36 -14.68
CA SER A 288 2.91 3.29 -14.89
C SER A 288 3.26 2.48 -16.14
N PHE A 289 4.52 2.46 -16.52
CA PHE A 289 5.08 1.43 -17.38
C PHE A 289 6.54 1.20 -16.98
N ARG A 290 7.08 0.03 -17.35
CA ARG A 290 8.43 -0.34 -17.02
C ARG A 290 9.36 -0.15 -18.21
N VAL A 291 10.57 0.34 -17.97
CA VAL A 291 11.63 0.50 -18.95
C VAL A 291 12.81 -0.36 -18.53
N ASP A 292 13.26 -1.25 -19.42
CA ASP A 292 14.52 -1.97 -19.25
C ASP A 292 15.68 -1.02 -19.55
N THR A 293 16.46 -0.71 -18.53
CA THR A 293 17.61 0.19 -18.65
C THR A 293 18.91 -0.59 -18.88
N ARG A 294 18.86 -1.92 -18.96
CA ARG A 294 20.04 -2.75 -19.23
C ARG A 294 20.52 -2.53 -20.66
N GLY A 295 21.82 -2.30 -20.81
CA GLY A 295 22.45 -2.04 -22.11
C GLY A 295 22.28 -0.62 -22.63
N LYS A 296 21.71 0.29 -21.84
CA LYS A 296 21.65 1.73 -22.14
C LYS A 296 22.77 2.44 -21.38
N THR A 297 23.34 3.50 -21.97
CA THR A 297 24.35 4.31 -21.30
C THR A 297 23.72 5.15 -20.19
N GLY A 298 24.50 5.53 -19.18
CA GLY A 298 24.03 6.45 -18.13
C GLY A 298 23.51 7.76 -18.73
N GLU A 299 24.18 8.27 -19.77
CA GLU A 299 23.77 9.46 -20.50
C GLU A 299 22.39 9.31 -21.19
N GLN A 300 22.14 8.16 -21.82
CA GLN A 300 20.83 7.87 -22.45
C GLN A 300 19.71 7.92 -21.42
N TRP A 301 19.92 7.28 -20.26
CA TRP A 301 18.92 7.30 -19.20
C TRP A 301 18.74 8.70 -18.59
N GLU A 302 19.83 9.42 -18.30
CA GLU A 302 19.74 10.79 -17.77
C GLU A 302 19.01 11.72 -18.76
N GLY A 303 19.17 11.51 -20.07
CA GLY A 303 18.37 12.15 -21.10
C GLY A 303 16.86 11.92 -20.91
N VAL A 304 16.43 10.68 -20.71
CA VAL A 304 15.01 10.36 -20.41
C VAL A 304 14.57 11.00 -19.10
N LYS A 305 15.36 10.84 -18.03
CA LYS A 305 15.06 11.33 -16.69
C LYS A 305 14.88 12.85 -16.64
N SER A 306 15.69 13.59 -17.39
CA SER A 306 15.62 15.05 -17.48
C SER A 306 14.28 15.58 -18.02
N ARG A 307 13.57 14.76 -18.80
CA ARG A 307 12.30 15.11 -19.45
C ARG A 307 11.09 14.83 -18.57
N LEU A 308 11.19 13.86 -17.66
CA LEU A 308 10.09 13.42 -16.80
C LEU A 308 9.41 14.59 -16.06
N PRO A 309 10.16 15.55 -15.47
CA PRO A 309 9.55 16.69 -14.80
C PRO A 309 8.61 17.54 -15.65
N ALA A 310 9.00 17.83 -16.89
CA ALA A 310 8.21 18.65 -17.81
C ALA A 310 6.91 17.94 -18.23
N LEU A 311 6.90 16.61 -18.18
CA LEU A 311 5.75 15.77 -18.48
C LEU A 311 4.88 15.49 -17.24
N GLY A 312 5.23 16.03 -16.07
CA GLY A 312 4.55 15.71 -14.81
C GLY A 312 4.76 14.26 -14.37
N LEU A 313 5.85 13.63 -14.79
CA LEU A 313 6.21 12.25 -14.48
C LEU A 313 7.33 12.17 -13.44
N SER A 314 7.51 10.96 -12.90
CA SER A 314 8.61 10.54 -12.04
C SER A 314 9.03 9.12 -12.41
N SER A 315 10.09 8.63 -11.79
CA SER A 315 10.55 7.25 -11.95
C SER A 315 11.15 6.69 -10.68
N SER A 316 11.00 5.38 -10.46
CA SER A 316 11.78 4.62 -9.47
C SER A 316 12.49 3.44 -10.11
N PHE A 317 13.61 3.03 -9.52
CA PHE A 317 14.39 1.90 -9.99
C PHE A 317 14.13 0.65 -9.16
N ASN A 318 14.08 -0.50 -9.84
CA ASN A 318 14.05 -1.81 -9.22
C ASN A 318 14.71 -2.82 -10.18
N LEU A 319 15.74 -3.52 -9.69
CA LEU A 319 16.42 -4.62 -10.40
C LEU A 319 16.84 -4.29 -11.85
N GLY A 320 17.43 -3.10 -12.06
CA GLY A 320 17.91 -2.65 -13.38
C GLY A 320 16.79 -2.29 -14.36
N LYS A 321 15.60 -2.01 -13.85
CA LYS A 321 14.46 -1.47 -14.60
C LYS A 321 13.96 -0.21 -13.91
N ALA A 322 13.47 0.73 -14.71
CA ALA A 322 12.82 1.93 -14.21
C ALA A 322 11.31 1.81 -14.40
N ASP A 323 10.54 1.98 -13.33
CA ASP A 323 9.11 2.21 -13.43
C ASP A 323 8.89 3.71 -13.61
N ILE A 324 8.24 4.12 -14.71
CA ILE A 324 7.86 5.51 -14.99
C ILE A 324 6.37 5.66 -14.67
N TYR A 325 6.02 6.71 -13.94
CA TYR A 325 4.66 6.96 -13.47
C TYR A 325 4.40 8.46 -13.30
N PRO A 326 3.13 8.92 -13.20
CA PRO A 326 2.81 10.30 -12.85
C PRO A 326 3.53 10.72 -11.57
N ARG A 327 4.01 11.95 -11.46
CA ARG A 327 4.68 12.47 -10.26
C ARG A 327 3.80 12.39 -9.01
N THR A 328 2.50 12.41 -9.22
CA THR A 328 1.43 12.21 -8.25
C THR A 328 1.27 10.74 -7.84
N SER A 329 1.86 9.77 -8.52
CA SER A 329 1.97 8.38 -8.07
C SER A 329 3.24 8.19 -7.23
N GLY A 330 3.56 6.95 -6.86
CA GLY A 330 4.70 6.61 -6.00
C GLY A 330 4.23 6.14 -4.63
N LYS A 331 4.94 5.16 -4.06
CA LYS A 331 4.65 4.59 -2.74
C LYS A 331 4.63 5.67 -1.65
N ALA A 332 5.64 6.54 -1.66
CA ALA A 332 5.71 7.70 -0.76
C ALA A 332 4.51 8.66 -0.94
N THR A 333 4.13 8.96 -2.18
CA THR A 333 2.99 9.84 -2.47
C THR A 333 1.66 9.20 -2.08
N ALA A 334 1.51 7.88 -2.22
CA ALA A 334 0.35 7.16 -1.75
C ALA A 334 0.24 7.22 -0.22
N LEU A 335 1.35 6.98 0.49
CA LEU A 335 1.40 7.09 1.94
C LEU A 335 1.08 8.52 2.41
N SER A 336 1.64 9.56 1.76
CA SER A 336 1.37 10.96 2.13
C SER A 336 -0.09 11.38 1.94
N ARG A 337 -0.84 10.71 1.04
CA ARG A 337 -2.30 10.88 0.91
C ARG A 337 -3.09 10.10 1.95
N LEU A 338 -2.64 8.89 2.28
CA LEU A 338 -3.34 8.03 3.23
C LEU A 338 -3.23 8.56 4.65
N LEU A 339 -2.08 9.08 5.07
CA LEU A 339 -1.89 9.61 6.44
C LEU A 339 -2.97 10.61 6.88
N PRO A 340 -3.22 11.74 6.17
CA PRO A 340 -4.26 12.68 6.55
C PRO A 340 -5.67 12.09 6.42
N ARG A 341 -5.91 11.23 5.41
CA ARG A 341 -7.20 10.54 5.24
C ARG A 341 -7.53 9.63 6.41
N LEU A 342 -6.52 9.00 7.01
CA LEU A 342 -6.64 8.09 8.15
C LEU A 342 -6.50 8.78 9.50
N PHE A 343 -6.27 10.11 9.52
CA PHE A 343 -5.98 10.87 10.74
C PHE A 343 -4.82 10.26 11.53
N LEU A 344 -3.73 9.93 10.83
CA LEU A 344 -2.52 9.34 11.38
C LEU A 344 -1.35 10.31 11.29
N HIS A 345 -0.62 10.45 12.40
CA HIS A 345 0.69 11.07 12.40
C HIS A 345 1.77 10.01 12.08
N PRO A 346 2.85 10.34 11.34
CA PRO A 346 3.87 9.35 11.00
C PRO A 346 4.51 8.63 12.19
N SER A 347 4.55 9.26 13.37
CA SER A 347 5.03 8.63 14.62
C SER A 347 4.16 7.49 15.14
N GLN A 348 2.94 7.35 14.61
CA GLN A 348 1.99 6.29 14.94
C GLN A 348 2.10 5.13 13.95
N CYS A 349 3.07 5.16 13.05
CA CYS A 349 3.17 4.21 11.94
C CYS A 349 4.42 3.33 12.06
N VAL A 350 4.27 2.11 11.55
CA VAL A 350 5.39 1.23 11.23
C VAL A 350 5.49 1.12 9.70
N VAL A 351 6.69 1.24 9.15
CA VAL A 351 6.96 0.95 7.73
C VAL A 351 7.82 -0.30 7.62
N LEU A 352 7.35 -1.27 6.83
CA LEU A 352 8.11 -2.45 6.42
C LEU A 352 8.56 -2.28 4.97
N PHE A 353 9.87 -2.43 4.72
CA PHE A 353 10.47 -2.16 3.42
C PHE A 353 11.66 -3.05 3.12
N ASP A 354 12.05 -3.15 1.84
CA ASP A 354 13.21 -3.92 1.42
C ASP A 354 14.05 -3.30 0.29
N ASP A 355 13.49 -2.45 -0.57
CA ASP A 355 14.13 -1.96 -1.79
C ASP A 355 14.14 -0.41 -1.93
N ASP A 356 14.85 0.10 -2.94
CA ASP A 356 15.04 1.54 -3.18
C ASP A 356 13.74 2.33 -3.31
N ASN A 357 12.74 1.73 -3.94
CA ASN A 357 11.46 2.38 -4.18
C ASN A 357 10.61 2.56 -2.90
N ASP A 358 11.05 1.98 -1.78
CA ASP A 358 10.41 2.11 -0.47
C ASP A 358 11.03 3.19 0.42
N LEU A 359 12.25 3.65 0.12
CA LEU A 359 12.98 4.58 0.99
C LEU A 359 12.18 5.86 1.25
N GLY A 360 11.45 6.36 0.24
CA GLY A 360 10.57 7.52 0.42
C GLY A 360 9.40 7.29 1.39
N MET A 361 8.86 6.06 1.50
CA MET A 361 7.90 5.74 2.57
C MET A 361 8.57 5.70 3.93
N ALA A 362 9.75 5.10 4.01
CA ALA A 362 10.51 5.04 5.25
C ALA A 362 10.85 6.46 5.74
N ASP A 363 11.26 7.37 4.86
CA ASP A 363 11.55 8.77 5.16
C ASP A 363 10.33 9.53 5.70
N LEU A 364 9.16 9.37 5.05
CA LEU A 364 7.92 10.00 5.51
C LEU A 364 7.53 9.54 6.93
N CYS A 365 7.90 8.32 7.31
CA CYS A 365 7.68 7.75 8.63
C CYS A 365 8.94 7.79 9.52
N ALA A 366 9.87 8.73 9.30
CA ALA A 366 11.09 8.86 10.09
C ALA A 366 10.86 9.13 11.60
N SER A 367 9.69 9.63 11.97
CA SER A 367 9.28 9.81 13.38
C SER A 367 8.60 8.57 13.99
N GLY A 368 8.27 7.58 13.16
CA GLY A 368 7.71 6.29 13.55
C GLY A 368 8.74 5.18 13.53
N ARG A 369 8.25 3.93 13.48
CA ARG A 369 9.11 2.74 13.38
C ARG A 369 9.36 2.40 11.92
N ARG A 370 10.58 2.00 11.59
CA ARG A 370 11.01 1.63 10.25
C ARG A 370 11.78 0.34 10.36
N ILE A 371 11.32 -0.71 9.68
CA ILE A 371 11.90 -2.05 9.73
C ILE A 371 12.30 -2.46 8.31
N ALA A 372 13.60 -2.56 8.06
CA ALA A 372 14.13 -3.15 6.84
C ALA A 372 14.04 -4.67 6.95
N VAL A 373 13.12 -5.28 6.20
CA VAL A 373 12.85 -6.73 6.23
C VAL A 373 13.83 -7.49 5.35
N SER A 374 14.34 -6.84 4.30
CA SER A 374 15.49 -7.30 3.54
C SER A 374 16.31 -6.09 3.10
N ILE A 375 17.51 -6.35 2.60
CA ILE A 375 18.41 -5.33 2.06
C ILE A 375 18.75 -5.78 0.63
N THR A 376 17.87 -5.45 -0.31
CA THR A 376 17.99 -5.90 -1.70
C THR A 376 18.98 -5.08 -2.51
N HIS A 377 19.34 -3.89 -2.02
CA HIS A 377 20.16 -2.93 -2.76
C HIS A 377 21.11 -2.11 -1.85
N PRO A 378 22.29 -1.67 -2.36
CA PRO A 378 23.26 -0.91 -1.57
C PRO A 378 22.74 0.39 -0.97
N SER A 379 21.77 1.05 -1.59
CA SER A 379 21.21 2.29 -1.05
C SER A 379 20.31 2.03 0.17
N VAL A 380 19.62 0.88 0.24
CA VAL A 380 18.90 0.43 1.45
C VAL A 380 19.89 0.16 2.58
N GLN A 381 21.02 -0.49 2.29
CA GLN A 381 22.08 -0.67 3.27
C GLN A 381 22.64 0.67 3.76
N ALA A 382 22.88 1.62 2.84
CA ALA A 382 23.35 2.95 3.17
C ALA A 382 22.33 3.69 4.04
N TYR A 383 21.03 3.56 3.74
CA TYR A 383 19.93 4.14 4.51
C TYR A 383 19.90 3.60 5.94
N VAL A 384 19.96 2.27 6.12
CA VAL A 384 20.04 1.61 7.44
C VAL A 384 21.28 2.10 8.21
N ASN A 385 22.43 2.19 7.56
CA ASN A 385 23.68 2.64 8.20
C ASN A 385 23.64 4.12 8.62
N ALA A 386 22.86 4.95 7.91
CA ALA A 386 22.79 6.39 8.18
C ALA A 386 21.92 6.71 9.41
N ASP A 387 20.98 5.85 9.78
CA ASP A 387 20.06 6.08 10.88
C ASP A 387 19.91 4.83 11.78
N PRO A 388 20.54 4.80 12.97
CA PRO A 388 20.51 3.64 13.86
C PRO A 388 19.12 3.35 14.45
N ARG A 389 18.12 4.21 14.21
CA ARG A 389 16.72 3.95 14.59
C ARG A 389 16.00 3.07 13.58
N VAL A 390 16.58 2.82 12.40
CA VAL A 390 16.05 1.85 11.45
C VAL A 390 16.35 0.45 11.98
N GLU A 391 15.31 -0.31 12.24
CA GLU A 391 15.42 -1.69 12.70
C GLU A 391 15.71 -2.61 11.52
N THR A 392 16.51 -3.65 11.74
CA THR A 392 16.70 -4.75 10.79
C THR A 392 16.25 -6.07 11.42
N VAL A 393 15.83 -7.00 10.56
CA VAL A 393 15.54 -8.38 10.96
C VAL A 393 16.83 -9.20 11.03
N THR A 394 16.82 -10.26 11.83
CA THR A 394 18.00 -11.13 12.02
C THR A 394 18.04 -12.29 11.02
N ARG A 395 16.88 -12.68 10.48
CA ARG A 395 16.76 -13.77 9.51
C ARG A 395 16.32 -13.25 8.14
N PRO A 396 16.81 -13.86 7.04
CA PRO A 396 16.43 -13.45 5.69
C PRO A 396 15.08 -14.05 5.27
N GLY A 397 14.56 -13.56 4.15
CA GLY A 397 13.39 -14.12 3.49
C GLY A 397 12.14 -14.11 4.38
N ILE A 398 11.38 -15.19 4.33
CA ILE A 398 10.08 -15.31 4.99
C ILE A 398 10.19 -15.26 6.52
N LEU A 399 11.25 -15.81 7.10
CA LEU A 399 11.48 -15.73 8.54
C LEU A 399 11.77 -14.29 8.99
N GLY A 400 12.36 -13.46 8.12
CA GLY A 400 12.51 -12.03 8.34
C GLY A 400 11.18 -11.30 8.37
N SER A 401 10.28 -11.59 7.41
CA SER A 401 8.92 -11.04 7.39
C SER A 401 8.15 -11.35 8.68
N GLU A 402 8.20 -12.61 9.11
CA GLU A 402 7.57 -13.05 10.36
C GLU A 402 8.15 -12.33 11.57
N GLU A 403 9.48 -12.26 11.66
CA GLU A 403 10.17 -11.57 12.76
C GLU A 403 9.77 -10.08 12.84
N ALA A 404 9.71 -9.39 11.70
CA ALA A 404 9.28 -7.99 11.64
C ALA A 404 7.84 -7.83 12.15
N LEU A 405 6.91 -8.67 11.69
CA LEU A 405 5.51 -8.64 12.11
C LEU A 405 5.33 -9.02 13.59
N GLU A 406 6.10 -9.98 14.10
CA GLU A 406 6.10 -10.33 15.52
C GLU A 406 6.55 -9.16 16.40
N ARG A 407 7.57 -8.41 15.98
CA ARG A 407 7.99 -7.18 16.67
C ARG A 407 6.96 -6.06 16.61
N VAL A 408 6.15 -5.99 15.55
CA VAL A 408 5.02 -5.06 15.49
C VAL A 408 3.94 -5.49 16.47
N LEU A 409 3.53 -6.76 16.41
CA LEU A 409 2.50 -7.30 17.29
C LEU A 409 2.87 -7.16 18.77
N ALA A 410 4.13 -7.44 19.13
CA ALA A 410 4.64 -7.28 20.49
C ALA A 410 4.65 -5.83 21.00
N SER A 411 4.51 -4.83 20.11
CA SER A 411 4.40 -3.41 20.50
C SER A 411 2.95 -2.92 20.61
N LEU A 412 1.98 -3.78 20.29
CA LEU A 412 0.54 -3.48 20.40
C LEU A 412 -0.06 -4.01 21.70
N VAL A 413 0.49 -5.10 22.22
CA VAL A 413 0.15 -5.74 23.51
C VAL A 413 0.96 -5.10 24.62
#